data_AF-A0A2G6KE23-F1
#
_entry.id   AF-A0A2G6KE23-F1
#
_cell.length_a   1.000
_cell.length_b   1.000
_cell.length_c   1.000
_cell.angle_alpha   90.00
_cell.angle_beta   90.00
_cell.angle_gamma   90.00
#
_symmetry.space_group_name_H-M   'P 1'
#
loop_
_entity.id
_entity.type
_entity.pdbx_description
1 polymer ?
#
loop_
_entity_poly.entity_id
_entity_poly.type
_entity_poly.pdbx_seq_one_letter_code
_entity_poly.pdbx_strand_id
1 'polypeptide(L)'
;MFNPFLTVEQQQIVVFPIWKSLPYQKRLLIGFGSILLGFLLQYWLWQNVFFLIISFCPILFGNLLFIVKGYDNRMEFGKYSPASGWEMIEESQISDIKQLVKKMKKWDRSAIDISNRLGQITFASLGLVLVVFTVIGLEDYNIPYIIFALDGFLLLVPHWLFGTRSIQTQPKLLLKINVLEQLLHNRNIAGCLHSHTVDYFLLLRSIKGKKKQRVPDNIKIRVNLHEQHQDFLGYYGQIVVNSVEDKKYPYFYVVLVAKKGYGLKPVFYDYDPPSSLIKEYKEQDDVEVLIIRQKTTRTSGYHTGNKTILRIFLEGLELAEKAAVRVAC
;
A
#
# COMPACT_ATOMS: atom_id res chain seq x y z
N MET A 1 -5.48 10.39 -29.34
CA MET A 1 -6.38 11.56 -29.36
C MET A 1 -6.40 12.15 -27.96
N PHE A 2 -5.69 13.27 -27.75
CA PHE A 2 -5.71 13.96 -26.45
C PHE A 2 -7.08 14.64 -26.31
N ASN A 3 -7.98 14.05 -25.53
CA ASN A 3 -9.19 14.74 -25.11
C ASN A 3 -8.81 15.59 -23.89
N PRO A 4 -8.77 16.94 -23.99
CA PRO A 4 -8.40 17.80 -22.85
C PRO A 4 -9.46 17.77 -21.73
N PHE A 5 -10.61 17.13 -21.98
CA PHE A 5 -11.68 16.94 -21.02
C PHE A 5 -11.57 15.57 -20.37
N LEU A 6 -11.46 15.56 -19.03
CA LEU A 6 -11.56 14.34 -18.22
C LEU A 6 -12.88 13.64 -18.53
N THR A 7 -12.87 12.31 -18.66
CA THR A 7 -14.10 11.52 -18.77
C THR A 7 -14.95 11.66 -17.51
N VAL A 8 -16.25 11.41 -17.58
CA VAL A 8 -17.17 11.52 -16.42
C VAL A 8 -16.68 10.69 -15.23
N GLU A 9 -16.14 9.49 -15.50
CA GLU A 9 -15.52 8.65 -14.47
C GLU A 9 -14.28 9.29 -13.85
N GLN A 10 -13.41 9.92 -14.66
CA GLN A 10 -12.22 10.61 -14.15
C GLN A 10 -12.57 11.87 -13.35
N GLN A 11 -13.61 12.60 -13.75
CA GLN A 11 -14.11 13.79 -13.03
C GLN A 11 -14.59 13.46 -11.61
N GLN A 12 -15.14 12.26 -11.39
CA GLN A 12 -15.61 11.83 -10.06
C GLN A 12 -14.47 11.50 -9.09
N ILE A 13 -13.24 11.30 -9.57
CA ILE A 13 -12.10 10.89 -8.74
C ILE A 13 -11.13 12.05 -8.48
N VAL A 14 -11.24 13.14 -9.25
CA VAL A 14 -10.46 14.35 -9.07
C VAL A 14 -11.09 15.21 -7.97
N VAL A 15 -10.36 15.42 -6.86
CA VAL A 15 -10.84 16.22 -5.73
C VAL A 15 -10.26 17.62 -5.82
N PHE A 16 -11.13 18.60 -6.03
CA PHE A 16 -10.75 20.01 -5.97
C PHE A 16 -10.84 20.52 -4.53
N PRO A 17 -9.76 21.04 -3.93
CA PRO A 17 -9.82 21.58 -2.57
C PRO A 17 -10.59 22.92 -2.54
N ILE A 18 -10.50 23.71 -3.62
CA ILE A 18 -11.07 25.05 -3.73
C ILE A 18 -12.37 24.99 -4.54
N TRP A 19 -13.42 25.57 -3.98
CA TRP A 19 -14.77 25.68 -4.56
C TRP A 19 -15.35 24.34 -5.06
N LYS A 20 -15.47 23.37 -4.15
CA LYS A 20 -15.89 21.99 -4.43
C LYS A 20 -17.19 21.83 -5.23
N SER A 21 -18.13 22.77 -5.07
CA SER A 21 -19.44 22.75 -5.75
C SER A 21 -19.43 23.26 -7.19
N LEU A 22 -18.31 23.81 -7.67
CA LEU A 22 -18.23 24.39 -9.01
C LEU A 22 -18.13 23.28 -10.09
N PRO A 23 -19.07 23.21 -11.05
CA PRO A 23 -19.02 22.24 -12.14
C PRO A 23 -17.73 22.36 -12.96
N TYR A 24 -17.21 21.22 -13.44
CA TYR A 24 -15.92 21.15 -14.13
C TYR A 24 -15.81 22.13 -15.31
N GLN A 25 -16.83 22.24 -16.16
CA GLN A 25 -16.81 23.17 -17.30
C GLN A 25 -16.78 24.64 -16.86
N LYS A 26 -17.55 25.01 -15.83
CA LYS A 26 -17.54 26.37 -15.27
C LYS A 26 -16.20 26.70 -14.63
N ARG A 27 -15.58 25.72 -13.98
CA ARG A 27 -14.22 25.84 -13.42
C ARG A 27 -13.19 26.11 -14.50
N LEU A 28 -13.23 25.38 -15.63
CA LEU A 28 -12.36 25.66 -16.78
C LEU A 28 -12.56 27.08 -17.30
N LEU A 29 -13.82 27.47 -17.53
CA LEU A 29 -14.14 28.80 -18.06
C LEU A 29 -13.66 29.93 -17.14
N ILE A 30 -13.98 29.85 -15.85
CA ILE A 30 -13.60 30.86 -14.86
C ILE A 30 -12.08 30.87 -14.63
N GLY A 31 -11.46 29.70 -14.52
CA GLY A 31 -10.02 29.56 -14.30
C GLY A 31 -9.21 30.15 -15.46
N PHE A 32 -9.49 29.70 -16.69
CA PHE A 32 -8.81 30.23 -17.88
C PHE A 32 -9.14 31.69 -18.13
N GLY A 33 -10.40 32.10 -17.94
CA GLY A 33 -10.80 33.50 -18.07
C GLY A 33 -10.07 34.41 -17.09
N SER A 34 -9.86 33.97 -15.85
CA SER A 34 -9.13 34.74 -14.84
C SER A 34 -7.64 34.85 -15.17
N ILE A 35 -7.01 33.77 -15.63
CA ILE A 35 -5.60 33.80 -16.07
C ILE A 35 -5.43 34.73 -17.28
N LEU A 36 -6.32 34.62 -18.27
CA LEU A 36 -6.28 35.48 -19.46
C LEU A 36 -6.45 36.96 -19.09
N LEU A 37 -7.38 37.27 -18.19
CA LEU A 37 -7.57 38.62 -17.68
C LEU A 37 -6.29 39.14 -16.99
N GLY A 38 -5.63 38.29 -16.20
CA GLY A 38 -4.36 38.62 -15.57
C GLY A 38 -3.26 38.97 -16.58
N PHE A 39 -3.08 38.17 -17.63
CA PHE A 39 -2.14 38.46 -18.71
C PHE A 39 -2.46 39.76 -19.47
N LEU A 40 -3.75 40.03 -19.73
CA LEU A 40 -4.17 41.29 -20.37
C LEU A 40 -3.86 42.50 -19.47
N LEU A 41 -4.06 42.37 -18.16
CA LEU A 41 -3.71 43.40 -17.19
C LEU A 41 -2.20 43.59 -17.10
N GLN A 42 -1.39 42.53 -17.14
CA GLN A 42 0.07 42.64 -17.19
C GLN A 42 0.53 43.40 -18.41
N TYR A 43 0.01 43.06 -19.60
CA TYR A 43 0.35 43.75 -20.84
C TYR A 43 0.03 45.25 -20.78
N TRP A 44 -1.09 45.64 -20.17
CA TRP A 44 -1.49 47.04 -20.08
C TRP A 44 -0.77 47.80 -18.95
N LEU A 45 -0.44 47.13 -17.84
CA LEU A 45 0.09 47.73 -16.62
C LEU A 45 1.61 47.55 -16.43
N TRP A 46 2.32 46.92 -17.37
CA TRP A 46 3.75 46.58 -17.23
C TRP A 46 4.67 47.78 -16.93
N GLN A 47 4.28 49.00 -17.31
CA GLN A 47 5.04 50.23 -17.04
C GLN A 47 4.88 50.74 -15.59
N ASN A 48 3.83 50.31 -14.87
CA ASN A 48 3.53 50.76 -13.52
C ASN A 48 3.67 49.61 -12.52
N VAL A 49 4.83 49.51 -11.88
CA VAL A 49 5.17 48.42 -10.94
C VAL A 49 4.12 48.24 -9.84
N PHE A 50 3.57 49.33 -9.30
CA PHE A 50 2.55 49.27 -8.25
C PHE A 50 1.24 48.60 -8.73
N PHE A 51 0.77 48.96 -9.92
CA PHE A 51 -0.45 48.38 -10.50
C PHE A 51 -0.22 47.00 -11.12
N LEU A 52 1.02 46.69 -11.51
CA LEU A 52 1.40 45.37 -11.99
C LEU A 52 1.12 44.28 -10.95
N ILE A 53 1.25 44.55 -9.65
CA ILE A 53 0.94 43.57 -8.59
C ILE A 53 -0.52 43.08 -8.68
N ILE A 54 -1.45 43.97 -9.05
CA ILE A 54 -2.88 43.65 -9.17
C ILE A 54 -3.12 42.61 -10.27
N SER A 55 -2.31 42.62 -11.33
CA SER A 55 -2.44 41.70 -12.46
C SER A 55 -2.17 40.24 -12.10
N PHE A 56 -1.37 39.97 -11.07
CA PHE A 56 -1.09 38.60 -10.60
C PHE A 56 -2.26 38.00 -9.80
N CYS A 57 -3.14 38.81 -9.22
CA CYS A 57 -4.28 38.34 -8.43
C CYS A 57 -5.25 37.45 -9.26
N PRO A 58 -5.70 37.87 -10.47
CA PRO A 58 -6.48 37.01 -11.35
C PRO A 58 -5.75 35.73 -11.79
N ILE A 59 -4.44 35.80 -12.04
CA ILE A 59 -3.62 34.63 -12.43
C ILE A 59 -3.59 33.61 -11.29
N LEU A 60 -3.27 34.07 -10.08
CA LEU A 60 -3.25 33.22 -8.90
C LEU A 60 -4.63 32.62 -8.66
N PHE A 61 -5.70 33.43 -8.68
CA PHE A 61 -7.06 32.95 -8.50
C PHE A 61 -7.46 31.87 -9.51
N GLY A 62 -7.19 32.12 -10.81
CA GLY A 62 -7.47 31.14 -11.85
C GLY A 62 -6.66 29.86 -11.68
N ASN A 63 -5.38 29.97 -11.29
CA ASN A 63 -4.55 28.79 -11.06
C ASN A 63 -4.98 27.97 -9.84
N LEU A 64 -5.40 28.64 -8.76
CA LEU A 64 -5.95 27.99 -7.57
C LEU A 64 -7.20 27.14 -7.91
N LEU A 65 -8.01 27.54 -8.89
CA LEU A 65 -9.13 26.74 -9.37
C LEU A 65 -8.70 25.45 -10.09
N PHE A 66 -7.49 25.40 -10.63
CA PHE A 66 -6.94 24.20 -11.26
C PHE A 66 -6.16 23.30 -10.32
N ILE A 67 -5.91 23.74 -9.09
CA ILE A 67 -5.30 22.87 -8.09
C ILE A 67 -6.21 21.69 -7.84
N VAL A 68 -5.64 20.51 -8.03
CA VAL A 68 -6.25 19.23 -7.69
C VAL A 68 -5.51 18.72 -6.46
N LYS A 69 -6.24 18.38 -5.40
CA LYS A 69 -5.70 17.54 -4.34
C LYS A 69 -5.51 16.19 -5.00
N GLY A 70 -4.27 15.76 -5.20
CA GLY A 70 -3.94 14.62 -6.04
C GLY A 70 -4.76 13.36 -5.74
N TYR A 71 -4.71 12.41 -6.66
CA TYR A 71 -5.51 11.20 -6.62
C TYR A 71 -5.18 10.37 -5.36
N ASP A 72 -6.03 10.45 -4.34
CA ASP A 72 -5.95 9.60 -3.16
C ASP A 72 -6.77 8.34 -3.39
N ASN A 73 -6.10 7.31 -3.89
CA ASN A 73 -6.72 6.01 -4.11
C ASN A 73 -6.56 5.09 -2.89
N ARG A 74 -6.23 5.64 -1.72
CA ARG A 74 -6.16 4.86 -0.49
C ARG A 74 -7.57 4.41 -0.15
N MET A 75 -7.78 3.11 -0.24
CA MET A 75 -8.97 2.45 0.24
C MET A 75 -8.89 2.42 1.76
N GLU A 76 -9.76 3.19 2.41
CA GLU A 76 -10.06 2.96 3.82
C GLU A 76 -10.77 1.62 3.96
N PHE A 77 -10.12 0.69 4.65
CA PHE A 77 -10.73 -0.58 4.97
C PHE A 77 -11.84 -0.36 6.00
N GLY A 78 -12.98 -1.02 5.79
CA GLY A 78 -14.03 -1.07 6.81
C GLY A 78 -13.55 -1.80 8.06
N LYS A 79 -14.33 -1.70 9.15
CA LYS A 79 -14.16 -2.59 10.32
C LYS A 79 -14.24 -4.05 9.85
N TYR A 80 -13.50 -4.93 10.52
CA TYR A 80 -13.55 -6.37 10.26
C TYR A 80 -15.00 -6.83 10.22
N SER A 81 -15.42 -7.44 9.11
CA SER A 81 -16.74 -8.04 8.97
C SER A 81 -16.60 -9.55 9.15
N PRO A 82 -17.47 -10.23 9.92
CA PRO A 82 -17.51 -11.69 9.97
C PRO A 82 -17.73 -12.35 8.60
N ALA A 83 -18.26 -11.60 7.63
CA ALA A 83 -18.43 -12.04 6.23
C ALA A 83 -17.13 -11.93 5.39
N SER A 84 -16.00 -11.53 5.99
CA SER A 84 -14.69 -11.53 5.33
C SER A 84 -14.19 -12.97 5.25
N GLY A 85 -14.43 -13.62 4.12
CA GLY A 85 -14.04 -15.02 3.91
C GLY A 85 -12.56 -15.15 3.61
N TRP A 86 -11.94 -16.19 4.17
CA TRP A 86 -10.72 -16.75 3.60
C TRP A 86 -11.12 -17.52 2.36
N GLU A 87 -10.55 -17.15 1.21
CA GLU A 87 -10.78 -17.81 -0.07
C GLU A 87 -9.52 -18.57 -0.45
N MET A 88 -9.68 -19.85 -0.84
CA MET A 88 -8.57 -20.64 -1.36
C MET A 88 -8.20 -20.12 -2.75
N ILE A 89 -6.92 -19.92 -2.99
CA ILE A 89 -6.40 -19.40 -4.24
C ILE A 89 -5.31 -20.30 -4.80
N GLU A 90 -5.15 -20.28 -6.12
CA GLU A 90 -4.04 -20.93 -6.80
C GLU A 90 -2.76 -20.11 -6.69
N GLU A 91 -1.61 -20.77 -6.84
CA GLU A 91 -0.31 -20.10 -6.86
C GLU A 91 -0.18 -19.08 -8.01
N SER A 92 -0.82 -19.35 -9.15
CA SER A 92 -0.91 -18.45 -10.31
C SER A 92 -1.45 -17.07 -9.92
N GLN A 93 -2.49 -17.03 -9.08
CA GLN A 93 -3.14 -15.79 -8.63
C GLN A 93 -2.23 -14.95 -7.73
N ILE A 94 -1.27 -15.57 -7.02
CA ILE A 94 -0.26 -14.85 -6.24
C ILE A 94 0.67 -14.05 -7.17
N SER A 95 1.06 -14.65 -8.30
CA SER A 95 1.85 -13.99 -9.33
C SER A 95 1.10 -12.78 -9.91
N ASP A 96 -0.19 -12.92 -10.15
CA ASP A 96 -1.04 -11.82 -10.65
C ASP A 96 -1.10 -10.65 -9.67
N ILE A 97 -1.25 -10.92 -8.37
CA ILE A 97 -1.18 -9.89 -7.33
C ILE A 97 0.16 -9.15 -7.37
N LYS A 98 1.29 -9.87 -7.49
CA LYS A 98 2.62 -9.26 -7.58
C LYS A 98 2.76 -8.40 -8.84
N GLN A 99 2.28 -8.89 -9.98
CA GLN A 99 2.31 -8.14 -11.24
C GLN A 99 1.46 -6.88 -11.18
N LEU A 100 0.26 -6.96 -10.60
CA LEU A 100 -0.63 -5.82 -10.41
C LEU A 100 0.08 -4.73 -9.59
N VAL A 101 0.67 -5.08 -8.44
CA VAL A 101 1.38 -4.10 -7.62
C VAL A 101 2.61 -3.54 -8.32
N LYS A 102 3.33 -4.36 -9.12
CA LYS A 102 4.45 -3.88 -9.95
C LYS A 102 3.98 -2.88 -11.01
N LYS A 103 2.85 -3.11 -11.66
CA LYS A 103 2.22 -2.18 -12.61
C LYS A 103 1.79 -0.88 -11.92
N MET A 104 1.18 -0.97 -10.74
CA MET A 104 0.80 0.20 -9.93
C MET A 104 2.01 1.07 -9.56
N LYS A 105 3.13 0.45 -9.15
CA LYS A 105 4.38 1.19 -8.84
C LYS A 105 5.01 1.86 -10.07
N LYS A 106 4.85 1.31 -11.28
CA LYS A 106 5.36 1.93 -12.51
C LYS A 106 4.58 3.18 -12.90
N TRP A 107 3.29 3.24 -12.54
CA TRP A 107 2.43 4.40 -12.80
C TRP A 107 2.80 5.61 -11.92
N ASP A 108 3.54 5.38 -10.83
CA ASP A 108 4.04 6.38 -9.87
C ASP A 108 5.33 7.08 -10.34
N ARG A 109 5.39 7.52 -11.60
CA ARG A 109 6.56 8.17 -12.22
C ARG A 109 6.18 9.46 -12.95
N SER A 110 5.35 10.28 -12.33
CA SER A 110 4.93 11.56 -12.94
C SER A 110 6.01 12.63 -12.77
N ALA A 111 6.32 13.36 -13.84
CA ALA A 111 7.22 14.50 -13.81
C ALA A 111 6.66 15.72 -13.04
N ILE A 112 5.35 15.75 -12.77
CA ILE A 112 4.66 16.85 -12.07
C ILE A 112 4.40 16.47 -10.60
N ASP A 113 5.03 15.42 -10.09
CA ASP A 113 4.81 14.92 -8.72
C ASP A 113 6.12 14.88 -7.93
N ILE A 114 6.25 15.80 -6.97
CA ILE A 114 7.46 15.95 -6.15
C ILE A 114 7.75 14.75 -5.24
N SER A 115 6.78 13.84 -5.05
CA SER A 115 6.96 12.64 -4.22
C SER A 115 7.89 11.60 -4.83
N ASN A 116 8.20 11.69 -6.13
CA ASN A 116 9.12 10.79 -6.81
C ASN A 116 10.38 11.52 -7.33
N ARG A 117 11.47 10.76 -7.55
CA ARG A 117 12.76 11.32 -7.99
C ARG A 117 12.69 12.09 -9.30
N LEU A 118 11.89 11.65 -10.26
CA LEU A 118 11.76 12.35 -11.55
C LEU A 118 11.12 13.72 -11.34
N GLY A 119 10.05 13.79 -10.54
CA GLY A 119 9.40 15.05 -10.19
C GLY A 119 10.27 16.00 -9.37
N GLN A 120 11.15 15.49 -8.51
CA GLN A 120 12.14 16.30 -7.81
C GLN A 120 13.15 16.93 -8.77
N ILE A 121 13.65 16.16 -9.74
CA ILE A 121 14.61 16.65 -10.74
C ILE A 121 13.95 17.70 -11.64
N THR A 122 12.74 17.44 -12.13
CA THR A 122 12.02 18.40 -12.97
C THR A 122 11.68 19.68 -12.20
N PHE A 123 11.22 19.57 -10.95
CA PHE A 123 10.98 20.72 -10.09
C PHE A 123 12.25 21.56 -9.87
N ALA A 124 13.38 20.90 -9.57
CA ALA A 124 14.66 21.59 -9.40
C ALA A 124 15.13 22.28 -10.70
N SER A 125 15.00 21.61 -11.85
CA SER A 125 15.36 22.19 -13.15
C SER A 125 14.50 23.39 -13.49
N LEU A 126 13.19 23.33 -13.24
CA LEU A 126 12.28 24.45 -13.44
C LEU A 126 12.60 25.59 -12.50
N GLY A 127 12.82 25.30 -11.20
CA GLY A 127 13.22 26.29 -10.21
C GLY A 127 14.51 27.01 -10.60
N LEU A 128 15.51 26.28 -11.10
CA LEU A 128 16.76 26.87 -11.61
C LEU A 128 16.49 27.84 -12.77
N VAL A 129 15.66 27.45 -13.74
CA VAL A 129 15.28 28.31 -14.87
C VAL A 129 14.58 29.59 -14.38
N LEU A 130 13.63 29.48 -13.46
CA LEU A 130 12.94 30.64 -12.88
C LEU A 130 13.90 31.56 -12.13
N VAL A 131 14.87 31.01 -11.38
CA VAL A 131 15.90 31.80 -10.69
C VAL A 131 16.79 32.54 -11.69
N VAL A 132 17.24 31.87 -12.77
CA VAL A 132 18.07 32.49 -13.80
C VAL A 132 17.35 33.66 -14.47
N PHE A 133 16.08 33.49 -14.86
CA PHE A 133 15.28 34.59 -15.41
C PHE A 133 15.10 35.74 -14.41
N THR A 134 14.93 35.42 -13.13
CA THR A 134 14.84 36.45 -12.07
C THR A 134 16.13 37.25 -11.95
N VAL A 135 17.29 36.58 -11.93
CA VAL A 135 18.61 37.23 -11.81
C VAL A 135 18.91 38.12 -13.00
N ILE A 136 18.73 37.62 -14.23
CA ILE A 136 18.92 38.39 -15.46
C ILE A 136 17.98 39.61 -15.48
N GLY A 137 16.71 39.41 -15.11
CA GLY A 137 15.73 40.50 -15.05
C GLY A 137 16.09 41.59 -14.03
N LEU A 138 16.69 41.23 -12.90
CA LEU A 138 17.15 42.19 -11.88
C LEU A 138 18.44 42.92 -12.29
N GLU A 139 19.39 42.22 -12.92
CA GLU A 139 20.67 42.79 -13.37
C GLU A 139 20.48 43.77 -14.54
N ASP A 140 19.68 43.39 -15.53
CA ASP A 140 19.40 44.21 -16.72
C ASP A 140 18.27 45.23 -16.52
N TYR A 141 17.69 45.30 -15.32
CA TYR A 141 16.46 46.06 -15.02
C TYR A 141 15.31 45.77 -16.01
N ASN A 142 15.25 44.54 -16.51
CA ASN A 142 14.33 44.12 -17.55
C ASN A 142 13.10 43.44 -16.93
N ILE A 143 12.09 44.28 -16.66
CA ILE A 143 10.81 43.92 -16.02
C ILE A 143 10.11 42.71 -16.70
N PRO A 144 10.05 42.58 -18.04
CA PRO A 144 9.51 41.39 -18.70
C PRO A 144 10.07 40.04 -18.20
N TYR A 145 11.37 39.93 -17.93
CA TYR A 145 11.94 38.67 -17.42
C TYR A 145 11.47 38.35 -16.01
N ILE A 146 11.30 39.38 -15.17
CA ILE A 146 10.76 39.23 -13.81
C ILE A 146 9.29 38.80 -13.87
N ILE A 147 8.49 39.40 -14.76
CA ILE A 147 7.09 39.01 -14.97
C ILE A 147 7.02 37.54 -15.39
N PHE A 148 7.82 37.13 -16.38
CA PHE A 148 7.86 35.75 -16.85
C PHE A 148 8.22 34.75 -15.74
N ALA A 149 9.21 35.08 -14.91
CA ALA A 149 9.59 34.24 -13.78
C ALA A 149 8.47 34.13 -12.73
N LEU A 150 7.79 35.24 -12.42
CA LEU A 150 6.68 35.27 -11.47
C LEU A 150 5.46 34.51 -11.99
N ASP A 151 5.11 34.65 -13.27
CA ASP A 151 4.02 33.89 -13.88
C ASP A 151 4.32 32.40 -13.90
N GLY A 152 5.54 32.03 -14.30
CA GLY A 152 6.01 30.65 -14.26
C GLY A 152 5.92 30.06 -12.84
N PHE A 153 6.36 30.83 -11.83
CA PHE A 153 6.23 30.43 -10.43
C PHE A 153 4.77 30.24 -10.02
N LEU A 154 3.92 31.25 -10.26
CA LEU A 154 2.52 31.26 -9.84
C LEU A 154 1.69 30.19 -10.53
N LEU A 155 1.95 29.92 -11.81
CA LEU A 155 1.22 28.95 -12.60
C LEU A 155 1.68 27.52 -12.33
N LEU A 156 2.99 27.29 -12.21
CA LEU A 156 3.54 25.93 -12.20
C LEU A 156 3.72 25.38 -10.79
N VAL A 157 4.38 26.12 -9.89
CA VAL A 157 4.82 25.60 -8.57
C VAL A 157 3.68 25.03 -7.72
N PRO A 158 2.47 25.65 -7.64
CA PRO A 158 1.37 25.09 -6.85
C PRO A 158 0.97 23.67 -7.27
N HIS A 159 1.10 23.31 -8.56
CA HIS A 159 0.74 21.97 -9.03
C HIS A 159 1.71 20.89 -8.54
N TRP A 160 2.99 21.20 -8.31
CA TRP A 160 3.94 20.24 -7.72
C TRP A 160 3.69 20.03 -6.23
N LEU A 161 3.25 21.06 -5.51
CA LEU A 161 3.00 21.01 -4.06
C LEU A 161 1.67 20.33 -3.73
N PHE A 162 0.62 20.61 -4.49
CA PHE A 162 -0.74 20.10 -4.21
C PHE A 162 -1.14 18.90 -5.07
N GLY A 163 -0.50 18.71 -6.23
CA GLY A 163 -0.76 17.63 -7.19
C GLY A 163 -0.11 16.30 -6.86
N THR A 164 0.36 16.08 -5.63
CA THR A 164 0.97 14.82 -5.20
C THR A 164 -0.03 13.67 -5.29
N ARG A 165 0.26 12.66 -6.11
CA ARG A 165 -0.57 11.46 -6.22
C ARG A 165 -0.18 10.52 -5.08
N SER A 166 -1.16 9.99 -4.34
CA SER A 166 -0.87 8.99 -3.34
C SER A 166 -1.51 7.66 -3.71
N ILE A 167 -0.69 6.76 -4.24
CA ILE A 167 -1.13 5.42 -4.60
C ILE A 167 -0.97 4.52 -3.38
N GLN A 168 -2.06 3.88 -2.94
CA GLN A 168 -1.96 2.77 -2.00
C GLN A 168 -1.38 1.56 -2.71
N THR A 169 -0.06 1.42 -2.62
CA THR A 169 0.54 0.10 -2.78
C THR A 169 0.08 -0.77 -1.61
N GLN A 170 -0.02 -2.09 -1.79
CA GLN A 170 -0.26 -3.04 -0.68
C GLN A 170 1.07 -3.66 -0.20
N PRO A 171 2.02 -2.87 0.36
CA PRO A 171 3.35 -3.38 0.70
C PRO A 171 3.30 -4.41 1.83
N LYS A 172 2.26 -4.39 2.68
CA LYS A 172 2.10 -5.39 3.75
C LYS A 172 1.77 -6.77 3.18
N LEU A 173 0.83 -6.87 2.23
CA LEU A 173 0.49 -8.14 1.59
C LEU A 173 1.67 -8.69 0.77
N LEU A 174 2.33 -7.84 -0.02
CA LEU A 174 3.52 -8.25 -0.78
C LEU A 174 4.65 -8.77 0.11
N LEU A 175 4.89 -8.12 1.26
CA LEU A 175 5.87 -8.58 2.22
C LEU A 175 5.55 -10.00 2.71
N LYS A 176 4.28 -10.28 3.03
CA LYS A 176 3.84 -11.62 3.47
C LYS A 176 4.01 -12.66 2.36
N ILE A 177 3.58 -12.34 1.14
CA ILE A 177 3.75 -13.22 -0.04
C ILE A 177 5.22 -13.57 -0.22
N ASN A 178 6.12 -12.58 -0.22
CA ASN A 178 7.55 -12.82 -0.43
C ASN A 178 8.15 -13.69 0.68
N VAL A 179 7.74 -13.52 1.94
CA VAL A 179 8.22 -14.34 3.05
C VAL A 179 7.73 -15.79 2.91
N LEU A 180 6.47 -16.01 2.53
CA LEU A 180 5.93 -17.36 2.32
C LEU A 180 6.57 -18.05 1.12
N GLU A 181 6.75 -17.35 0.00
CA GLU A 181 7.47 -17.89 -1.16
C GLU A 181 8.91 -18.28 -0.79
N GLN A 182 9.64 -17.41 -0.07
CA GLN A 182 11.00 -17.71 0.38
C GLN A 182 11.06 -18.92 1.32
N LEU A 183 10.04 -19.08 2.17
CA LEU A 183 9.90 -20.24 3.05
C LEU A 183 9.70 -21.53 2.23
N LEU A 184 8.75 -21.54 1.29
CA LEU A 184 8.38 -22.72 0.51
C LEU A 184 9.44 -23.11 -0.54
N HIS A 185 10.16 -22.13 -1.10
CA HIS A 185 11.27 -22.36 -2.03
C HIS A 185 12.57 -22.78 -1.34
N ASN A 186 12.61 -22.77 0.01
CA ASN A 186 13.77 -23.26 0.73
C ASN A 186 13.92 -24.77 0.51
N ARG A 187 15.09 -25.23 0.07
CA ARG A 187 15.34 -26.65 -0.26
C ARG A 187 15.00 -27.62 0.88
N ASN A 188 15.28 -27.24 2.12
CA ASN A 188 14.99 -28.09 3.28
C ASN A 188 13.48 -28.26 3.46
N ILE A 189 12.71 -27.18 3.28
CA ILE A 189 11.25 -27.19 3.38
C ILE A 189 10.64 -27.95 2.20
N ALA A 190 11.09 -27.66 0.98
CA ALA A 190 10.60 -28.33 -0.23
C ALA A 190 10.82 -29.85 -0.17
N GLY A 191 11.94 -30.30 0.40
CA GLY A 191 12.20 -31.73 0.64
C GLY A 191 11.17 -32.36 1.59
N CYS A 192 10.88 -31.72 2.73
CA CYS A 192 9.90 -32.20 3.70
C CYS A 192 8.45 -32.14 3.18
N LEU A 193 8.14 -31.20 2.28
CA LEU A 193 6.80 -31.03 1.72
C LEU A 193 6.49 -31.91 0.51
N HIS A 194 7.43 -32.72 0.02
CA HIS A 194 7.20 -33.53 -1.19
C HIS A 194 6.04 -34.54 -1.04
N SER A 195 5.78 -35.01 0.18
CA SER A 195 4.65 -35.88 0.53
C SER A 195 3.34 -35.14 0.81
N HIS A 196 3.33 -33.81 0.75
CA HIS A 196 2.24 -32.97 1.25
C HIS A 196 1.78 -31.97 0.20
N THR A 197 0.54 -31.47 0.35
CA THR A 197 0.03 -30.40 -0.52
C THR A 197 -0.07 -29.09 0.25
N VAL A 198 0.19 -27.97 -0.43
CA VAL A 198 0.14 -26.63 0.16
C VAL A 198 -0.95 -25.82 -0.52
N ASP A 199 -1.95 -25.41 0.25
CA ASP A 199 -3.00 -24.50 -0.20
C ASP A 199 -2.69 -23.07 0.25
N TYR A 200 -2.99 -22.12 -0.63
CA TYR A 200 -2.91 -20.71 -0.30
C TYR A 200 -4.29 -20.16 0.00
N PHE A 201 -4.39 -19.37 1.07
CA PHE A 201 -5.64 -18.70 1.46
C PHE A 201 -5.44 -17.21 1.48
N LEU A 202 -6.32 -16.49 0.78
CA LEU A 202 -6.35 -15.04 0.73
C LEU A 202 -7.52 -14.52 1.54
N LEU A 203 -7.25 -13.61 2.47
CA LEU A 203 -8.29 -12.88 3.17
C LEU A 203 -8.71 -11.70 2.30
N LEU A 204 -9.98 -11.68 1.93
CA LEU A 204 -10.57 -10.58 1.20
C LEU A 204 -11.33 -9.65 2.16
N ARG A 205 -11.04 -8.35 2.11
CA ARG A 205 -11.69 -7.34 2.94
C ARG A 205 -12.51 -6.37 2.07
N SER A 206 -13.72 -6.04 2.52
CA SER A 206 -14.55 -5.04 1.85
C SER A 206 -14.01 -3.62 2.06
N ILE A 207 -14.16 -2.79 1.03
CA ILE A 207 -13.83 -1.36 1.08
C ILE A 207 -14.95 -0.62 1.86
N LYS A 208 -14.57 0.33 2.72
CA LYS A 208 -15.53 1.16 3.47
C LYS A 208 -16.50 1.86 2.49
N GLY A 209 -17.80 1.71 2.72
CA GLY A 209 -18.85 2.26 1.84
C GLY A 209 -19.15 1.43 0.58
N LYS A 210 -18.38 0.37 0.26
CA LYS A 210 -18.61 -0.49 -0.90
C LYS A 210 -18.57 -1.98 -0.50
N LYS A 211 -19.71 -2.48 0.00
CA LYS A 211 -19.82 -3.88 0.50
C LYS A 211 -19.45 -4.96 -0.54
N LYS A 212 -19.74 -4.72 -1.82
CA LYS A 212 -19.51 -5.70 -2.91
C LYS A 212 -18.07 -5.74 -3.43
N GLN A 213 -17.29 -4.68 -3.26
CA GLN A 213 -15.89 -4.67 -3.71
C GLN A 213 -15.00 -5.17 -2.58
N ARG A 214 -14.38 -6.33 -2.79
CA ARG A 214 -13.43 -6.92 -1.87
C ARG A 214 -12.03 -6.83 -2.46
N VAL A 215 -11.06 -6.58 -1.60
CA VAL A 215 -9.66 -6.47 -1.98
C VAL A 215 -8.81 -7.38 -1.11
N PRO A 216 -7.72 -7.95 -1.65
CA PRO A 216 -6.77 -8.75 -0.88
C PRO A 216 -6.20 -7.97 0.31
N ASP A 217 -6.19 -8.56 1.49
CA ASP A 217 -5.68 -7.93 2.72
C ASP A 217 -4.59 -8.80 3.37
N ASN A 218 -4.81 -10.11 3.45
CA ASN A 218 -3.92 -11.03 4.12
C ASN A 218 -3.76 -12.34 3.34
N ILE A 219 -2.66 -13.05 3.60
CA ILE A 219 -2.38 -14.37 3.04
C ILE A 219 -1.93 -15.31 4.16
N LYS A 220 -2.33 -16.57 4.08
CA LYS A 220 -1.80 -17.67 4.89
C LYS A 220 -1.66 -18.92 4.01
N ILE A 221 -0.86 -19.86 4.47
CA ILE A 221 -0.75 -21.19 3.86
C ILE A 221 -1.38 -22.24 4.78
N ARG A 222 -1.93 -23.29 4.19
CA ARG A 222 -2.30 -24.54 4.86
C ARG A 222 -1.51 -25.67 4.21
N VAL A 223 -0.84 -26.47 5.01
CA VAL A 223 -0.26 -27.73 4.57
C VAL A 223 -1.28 -28.82 4.90
N ASN A 224 -1.70 -29.58 3.88
CA ASN A 224 -2.47 -30.79 4.08
C ASN A 224 -1.48 -31.96 4.16
N LEU A 225 -1.51 -32.64 5.29
CA LEU A 225 -0.63 -33.76 5.54
C LEU A 225 -1.19 -35.00 4.86
N HIS A 226 -0.29 -35.87 4.42
CA HIS A 226 -0.67 -37.16 3.86
C HIS A 226 -1.35 -37.98 4.97
N GLU A 227 -2.46 -38.65 4.65
CA GLU A 227 -3.22 -39.47 5.60
C GLU A 227 -3.72 -38.73 6.86
N GLN A 228 -3.88 -37.40 6.80
CA GLN A 228 -4.39 -36.63 7.94
C GLN A 228 -5.81 -37.06 8.35
N HIS A 229 -6.04 -37.20 9.66
CA HIS A 229 -7.35 -37.49 10.21
C HIS A 229 -8.35 -36.38 9.87
N GLN A 230 -9.62 -36.73 9.65
CA GLN A 230 -10.66 -35.76 9.22
C GLN A 230 -10.92 -34.65 10.25
N ASP A 231 -10.69 -34.94 11.52
CA ASP A 231 -10.83 -33.97 12.61
C ASP A 231 -9.59 -33.09 12.81
N PHE A 232 -8.47 -33.41 12.14
CA PHE A 232 -7.33 -32.50 12.03
C PHE A 232 -7.57 -31.54 10.86
N LEU A 233 -7.92 -30.29 11.19
CA LEU A 233 -8.35 -29.28 10.20
C LEU A 233 -7.18 -28.70 9.38
N GLY A 234 -5.98 -28.74 9.95
CA GLY A 234 -4.74 -28.53 9.19
C GLY A 234 -3.62 -27.83 9.94
N TYR A 235 -2.48 -27.76 9.26
CA TYR A 235 -1.27 -27.05 9.69
C TYR A 235 -1.13 -25.73 8.92
N TYR A 236 -1.18 -24.59 9.61
CA TYR A 236 -1.23 -23.28 8.99
C TYR A 236 0.02 -22.44 9.27
N GLY A 237 0.61 -21.86 8.24
CA GLY A 237 1.65 -20.82 8.35
C GLY A 237 1.04 -19.43 8.20
N GLN A 238 1.25 -18.55 9.18
CA GLN A 238 0.66 -17.21 9.21
C GLN A 238 1.71 -16.12 9.47
N ILE A 239 1.49 -14.94 8.88
CA ILE A 239 2.34 -13.77 9.08
C ILE A 239 1.52 -12.58 9.54
N VAL A 240 1.91 -11.99 10.65
CA VAL A 240 1.47 -10.67 11.12
C VAL A 240 2.57 -9.66 10.80
N VAL A 241 2.22 -8.43 10.43
CA VAL A 241 3.19 -7.38 10.14
C VAL A 241 3.08 -6.31 11.22
N ASN A 242 4.08 -6.27 12.09
CA ASN A 242 4.24 -5.22 13.09
C ASN A 242 4.81 -3.97 12.42
N SER A 243 4.44 -2.79 12.91
CA SER A 243 4.94 -1.51 12.42
C SER A 243 5.55 -0.75 13.59
N VAL A 244 6.85 -0.46 13.53
CA VAL A 244 7.61 0.26 14.56
C VAL A 244 8.43 1.32 13.83
N GLU A 245 8.25 2.60 14.18
CA GLU A 245 8.96 3.73 13.54
C GLU A 245 8.90 3.69 12.00
N ASP A 246 7.70 3.48 11.44
CA ASP A 246 7.44 3.31 10.01
C ASP A 246 8.13 2.13 9.29
N LYS A 247 9.00 1.38 9.99
CA LYS A 247 9.54 0.10 9.52
C LYS A 247 8.57 -1.03 9.78
N LYS A 248 8.48 -1.95 8.81
CA LYS A 248 7.55 -3.08 8.81
C LYS A 248 8.32 -4.36 9.11
N TYR A 249 7.91 -5.05 10.15
CA TYR A 249 8.56 -6.25 10.63
C TYR A 249 7.60 -7.45 10.52
N PRO A 250 7.88 -8.42 9.64
CA PRO A 250 7.09 -9.64 9.58
C PRO A 250 7.34 -10.48 10.83
N TYR A 251 6.26 -11.01 11.40
CA TYR A 251 6.25 -11.93 12.51
C TYR A 251 5.52 -13.19 12.08
N PHE A 252 6.25 -14.29 11.98
CA PHE A 252 5.77 -15.58 11.50
C PHE A 252 5.47 -16.51 12.67
N TYR A 253 4.39 -17.25 12.54
CA TYR A 253 4.02 -18.32 13.47
C TYR A 253 3.23 -19.38 12.74
N VAL A 254 3.14 -20.54 13.37
CA VAL A 254 2.38 -21.66 12.84
C VAL A 254 1.30 -22.08 13.81
N VAL A 255 0.23 -22.63 13.25
CA VAL A 255 -0.99 -22.98 13.98
C VAL A 255 -1.45 -24.35 13.52
N LEU A 256 -1.55 -25.29 14.45
CA LEU A 256 -2.24 -26.56 14.24
C LEU A 256 -3.67 -26.37 14.73
N VAL A 257 -4.62 -26.76 13.90
CA VAL A 257 -6.05 -26.64 14.22
C VAL A 257 -6.71 -28.00 14.06
N ALA A 258 -7.49 -28.39 15.06
CA ALA A 258 -8.30 -29.60 15.03
C ALA A 258 -9.70 -29.33 15.60
N LYS A 259 -10.66 -30.21 15.36
CA LYS A 259 -11.96 -30.13 16.03
C LYS A 259 -11.80 -30.33 17.53
N LYS A 260 -12.72 -29.74 18.29
CA LYS A 260 -12.79 -29.93 19.75
C LYS A 260 -12.88 -31.41 20.10
N GLY A 261 -12.05 -31.87 21.03
CA GLY A 261 -11.96 -33.26 21.46
C GLY A 261 -10.99 -34.12 20.65
N TYR A 262 -10.30 -33.57 19.64
CA TYR A 262 -9.34 -34.32 18.84
C TYR A 262 -8.11 -34.78 19.65
N GLY A 263 -7.63 -33.96 20.60
CA GLY A 263 -6.49 -34.32 21.44
C GLY A 263 -5.20 -33.58 21.10
N LEU A 264 -5.27 -32.32 20.69
CA LEU A 264 -4.09 -31.45 20.60
C LEU A 264 -3.53 -31.07 21.98
N LYS A 265 -4.34 -31.18 23.04
CA LYS A 265 -3.91 -30.86 24.40
C LYS A 265 -2.83 -31.82 24.95
N PRO A 266 -2.95 -33.16 24.84
CA PRO A 266 -1.84 -34.07 25.11
C PRO A 266 -0.59 -33.74 24.29
N VAL A 267 -0.74 -33.49 22.98
CA VAL A 267 0.38 -33.11 22.09
C VAL A 267 1.08 -31.84 22.59
N PHE A 268 0.32 -30.85 23.07
CA PHE A 268 0.85 -29.66 23.71
C PHE A 268 1.72 -29.99 24.91
N TYR A 269 1.30 -30.89 25.80
CA TYR A 269 2.07 -31.22 27.00
C TYR A 269 3.32 -32.03 26.68
N ASP A 270 3.23 -32.98 25.74
CA ASP A 270 4.33 -33.87 25.34
C ASP A 270 5.47 -33.14 24.62
N TYR A 271 5.17 -32.08 23.86
CA TYR A 271 6.15 -31.38 23.04
C TYR A 271 6.91 -30.31 23.81
N ASP A 272 8.23 -30.45 24.01
CA ASP A 272 9.06 -29.38 24.59
C ASP A 272 9.75 -28.54 23.50
N PRO A 273 9.33 -27.28 23.26
CA PRO A 273 9.92 -26.47 22.22
C PRO A 273 11.34 -26.00 22.60
N PRO A 274 12.23 -25.78 21.62
CA PRO A 274 13.52 -25.16 21.88
C PRO A 274 13.39 -23.80 22.58
N SER A 275 14.39 -23.42 23.38
CA SER A 275 14.37 -22.20 24.23
C SER A 275 14.05 -20.88 23.52
N SER A 276 14.27 -20.81 22.20
CA SER A 276 13.94 -19.66 21.36
C SER A 276 12.46 -19.56 20.95
N LEU A 277 11.69 -20.63 21.15
CA LEU A 277 10.29 -20.76 20.75
C LEU A 277 9.39 -20.89 21.98
N ILE A 278 8.10 -20.65 21.77
CA ILE A 278 7.04 -20.89 22.74
C ILE A 278 5.88 -21.60 22.07
N LYS A 279 5.20 -22.44 22.85
CA LYS A 279 3.95 -23.11 22.49
C LYS A 279 2.80 -22.47 23.25
N GLU A 280 1.65 -22.34 22.61
CA GLU A 280 0.38 -21.95 23.25
C GLU A 280 -0.71 -22.93 22.85
N TYR A 281 -1.59 -23.27 23.78
CA TYR A 281 -2.79 -24.06 23.53
C TYR A 281 -4.03 -23.25 23.90
N LYS A 282 -5.04 -23.27 23.03
CA LYS A 282 -6.33 -22.62 23.24
C LYS A 282 -7.44 -23.49 22.69
N GLU A 283 -8.58 -23.50 23.38
CA GLU A 283 -9.84 -23.99 22.86
C GLU A 283 -10.71 -22.77 22.56
N GLN A 284 -11.18 -22.66 21.32
CA GLN A 284 -12.02 -21.54 20.91
C GLN A 284 -13.12 -22.06 19.99
N ASP A 285 -14.36 -21.69 20.28
CA ASP A 285 -15.54 -22.17 19.55
C ASP A 285 -15.54 -23.71 19.52
N ASP A 286 -15.59 -24.30 18.32
CA ASP A 286 -15.63 -25.75 18.09
C ASP A 286 -14.25 -26.35 17.72
N VAL A 287 -13.16 -25.63 17.99
CA VAL A 287 -11.80 -26.06 17.62
C VAL A 287 -10.78 -26.00 18.76
N GLU A 288 -9.79 -26.90 18.68
CA GLU A 288 -8.55 -26.86 19.44
C GLU A 288 -7.46 -26.21 18.58
N VAL A 289 -6.66 -25.36 19.20
CA VAL A 289 -5.63 -24.59 18.52
C VAL A 289 -4.32 -24.71 19.28
N LEU A 290 -3.28 -25.18 18.60
CA LEU A 290 -1.91 -25.20 19.10
C LEU A 290 -1.05 -24.26 18.25
N ILE A 291 -0.42 -23.27 18.89
CA ILE A 291 0.38 -22.24 18.24
C ILE A 291 1.84 -22.44 18.61
N ILE A 292 2.73 -22.43 17.62
CA ILE A 292 4.18 -22.35 17.82
C ILE A 292 4.68 -21.03 17.25
N ARG A 293 5.37 -20.26 18.09
CA ARG A 293 5.88 -18.94 17.71
C ARG A 293 7.20 -18.62 18.40
N GLN A 294 7.89 -17.60 17.90
CA GLN A 294 9.11 -17.10 18.52
C GLN A 294 8.84 -16.56 19.93
N LYS A 295 9.73 -16.83 20.88
CA LYS A 295 9.71 -16.18 22.20
C LYS A 295 10.04 -14.69 22.05
N THR A 296 9.16 -13.84 22.53
CA THR A 296 9.32 -12.37 22.51
C THR A 296 9.77 -11.87 23.87
N THR A 297 10.68 -10.88 23.92
CA THR A 297 11.06 -10.16 25.14
C THR A 297 10.62 -8.69 25.03
N ARG A 298 10.77 -7.89 26.11
CA ARG A 298 10.44 -6.45 26.05
C ARG A 298 11.29 -5.67 25.03
N THR A 299 12.46 -6.18 24.64
CA THR A 299 13.40 -5.52 23.73
C THR A 299 13.60 -6.28 22.40
N SER A 300 12.98 -7.46 22.22
CA SER A 300 13.18 -8.29 21.02
C SER A 300 11.98 -9.16 20.69
N GLY A 301 11.89 -9.64 19.43
CA GLY A 301 10.83 -10.57 19.00
C GLY A 301 9.62 -9.93 18.34
N TYR A 302 9.64 -8.63 18.05
CA TYR A 302 8.66 -7.98 17.16
C TYR A 302 8.83 -8.37 15.68
N HIS A 303 9.87 -9.14 15.37
CA HIS A 303 10.27 -9.61 14.05
C HIS A 303 10.73 -11.07 14.13
N THR A 304 10.42 -11.87 13.11
CA THR A 304 10.93 -13.23 12.95
C THR A 304 11.92 -13.26 11.78
N GLY A 305 13.21 -13.49 12.07
CA GLY A 305 14.22 -13.61 11.02
C GLY A 305 14.12 -14.93 10.24
N ASN A 306 14.62 -14.96 9.00
CA ASN A 306 14.47 -16.10 8.08
C ASN A 306 14.86 -17.46 8.69
N LYS A 307 15.98 -17.53 9.43
CA LYS A 307 16.40 -18.77 10.13
C LYS A 307 15.37 -19.23 11.16
N THR A 308 14.77 -18.29 11.90
CA THR A 308 13.74 -18.59 12.89
C THR A 308 12.41 -18.96 12.23
N ILE A 309 12.05 -18.35 11.10
CA ILE A 309 10.87 -18.74 10.30
C ILE A 309 11.00 -20.21 9.90
N LEU A 310 12.14 -20.60 9.31
CA LEU A 310 12.41 -21.98 8.93
C LEU A 310 12.29 -22.93 10.12
N ARG A 311 12.89 -22.56 11.26
CA ARG A 311 12.82 -23.36 12.48
C ARG A 311 11.39 -23.53 12.97
N ILE A 312 10.62 -22.44 13.10
CA ILE A 312 9.21 -22.49 13.52
C ILE A 312 8.42 -23.41 12.60
N PHE A 313 8.64 -23.30 11.29
CA PHE A 313 7.91 -24.11 10.32
C PHE A 313 8.28 -25.60 10.39
N LEU A 314 9.55 -25.94 10.55
CA LEU A 314 9.98 -27.34 10.66
C LEU A 314 9.49 -27.99 11.95
N GLU A 315 9.66 -27.30 13.09
CA GLU A 315 9.21 -27.79 14.40
C GLU A 315 7.68 -27.98 14.41
N GLY A 316 6.95 -27.06 13.79
CA GLY A 316 5.50 -27.18 13.64
C GLY A 316 5.07 -28.29 12.69
N LEU A 317 5.82 -28.51 11.60
CA LEU A 317 5.52 -29.57 10.63
C LEU A 317 5.73 -30.95 11.27
N GLU A 318 6.86 -31.17 11.94
CA GLU A 318 7.14 -32.43 12.63
C GLU A 318 6.09 -32.74 13.70
N LEU A 319 5.67 -31.71 14.45
CA LEU A 319 4.61 -31.87 15.44
C LEU A 319 3.26 -32.17 14.78
N ALA A 320 2.97 -31.52 13.66
CA ALA A 320 1.73 -31.72 12.92
C ALA A 320 1.66 -33.13 12.31
N GLU A 321 2.76 -33.66 11.77
CA GLU A 321 2.84 -35.05 11.28
C GLU A 321 2.52 -36.06 12.38
N LYS A 322 3.08 -35.86 13.58
CA LYS A 322 2.79 -36.70 14.75
C LYS A 322 1.35 -36.56 15.24
N ALA A 323 0.81 -35.35 15.19
CA ALA A 323 -0.55 -35.06 15.67
C ALA A 323 -1.61 -35.58 14.70
N ALA A 324 -1.43 -35.40 13.39
CA ALA A 324 -2.46 -35.58 12.37
C ALA A 324 -2.89 -37.04 12.15
N VAL A 325 -2.07 -38.01 12.54
CA VAL A 325 -2.36 -39.44 12.42
C VAL A 325 -2.88 -40.05 13.74
N ARG A 326 -2.87 -39.28 14.86
CA ARG A 326 -3.46 -39.76 16.11
C ARG A 326 -4.97 -39.87 15.94
N VAL A 327 -5.50 -41.07 16.20
CA VAL A 327 -6.93 -41.31 16.41
C VAL A 327 -7.20 -40.98 17.88
N ALA A 328 -8.17 -40.11 18.15
CA ALA A 328 -8.66 -39.89 19.51
C ALA A 328 -9.18 -41.23 20.06
N CYS A 329 -8.54 -41.76 21.11
CA CYS A 329 -9.00 -42.96 21.82
C CYS A 329 -10.21 -42.64 22.71
#